data_AF-A0A133YL47-F1
#
_entry.id   AF-A0A133YL47-F1
#
_cell.length_a   1.000
_cell.length_b   1.000
_cell.length_c   1.000
_cell.angle_alpha   90.00
_cell.angle_beta   90.00
_cell.angle_gamma   90.00
#
_symmetry.space_group_name_H-M   'P 1'
#
loop_
_entity.id
_entity.type
_entity.pdbx_description
1 polymer ?
#
loop_
_entity_poly.entity_id
_entity_poly.type
_entity_poly.pdbx_seq_one_letter_code
_entity_poly.pdbx_strand_id
1 'polypeptide(L)'
;MNKRKNIILISVIAIVIVVLAVFLFVNKHKKKNVLENVNGNIVYYDENGNMLKDKLKEVNGELYYFNENGFAIKDSLKDVDGDLYYFDENGFAIKDSLKDVEGDIYYFDENKKAIKNSLKEVNGDLYYFDENKKAVKNSWETVGEDKYYFAEDKRGVKDKWVDDCYLGSDYKMLKDTTTPDGTKVDSEGKKVKEDKEETKEEAQEETNKNKKENLEIVEQKNKNKQEVKKPQNRTITRVLTVPEMMCEGCEQELIGLFNKRGINAVADFTTKTVTVTTNKQISDSELVSIVRSAGWKVTSIR
;
A
#
# COMPACT_ATOMS: atom_id res chain seq x y z
N MET A 1 86.91 -5.50 -44.66
CA MET A 1 85.92 -5.79 -43.60
C MET A 1 84.66 -4.90 -43.61
N ASN A 2 84.74 -3.64 -44.06
CA ASN A 2 83.61 -2.68 -43.97
C ASN A 2 82.41 -3.00 -44.90
N LYS A 3 82.64 -3.57 -46.09
CA LYS A 3 81.55 -3.86 -47.06
C LYS A 3 80.54 -4.90 -46.55
N ARG A 4 81.01 -5.96 -45.86
CA ARG A 4 80.13 -6.98 -45.26
C ARG A 4 79.33 -6.45 -44.07
N LYS A 5 79.93 -5.60 -43.23
CA LYS A 5 79.23 -4.94 -42.11
C LYS A 5 78.13 -3.99 -42.61
N ASN A 6 78.39 -3.25 -43.68
CA ASN A 6 77.40 -2.36 -44.28
C ASN A 6 76.22 -3.11 -44.93
N ILE A 7 76.47 -4.26 -45.57
CA ILE A 7 75.40 -5.10 -46.13
C ILE A 7 74.50 -5.67 -45.03
N ILE A 8 75.09 -6.17 -43.94
CA ILE A 8 74.33 -6.67 -42.78
C ILE A 8 73.50 -5.54 -42.16
N LEU A 9 74.10 -4.34 -41.99
CA LEU A 9 73.40 -3.19 -41.45
C LEU A 9 72.21 -2.75 -42.30
N ILE A 10 72.38 -2.66 -43.62
CA ILE A 10 71.30 -2.31 -44.56
C ILE A 10 70.18 -3.36 -44.53
N SER A 11 70.54 -4.64 -44.47
CA SER A 11 69.57 -5.74 -44.38
C SER A 11 68.76 -5.67 -43.08
N VAL A 12 69.39 -5.39 -41.95
CA VAL A 12 68.70 -5.23 -40.66
C VAL A 12 67.76 -4.03 -40.68
N ILE A 13 68.22 -2.88 -41.22
CA ILE A 13 67.37 -1.68 -41.35
C ILE A 13 66.16 -1.95 -42.24
N ALA A 14 66.33 -2.65 -43.36
CA ALA A 14 65.23 -3.01 -44.25
C ALA A 14 64.19 -3.92 -43.55
N ILE A 15 64.65 -4.91 -42.78
CA ILE A 15 63.76 -5.78 -41.98
C ILE A 15 62.99 -4.96 -40.95
N VAL A 16 63.66 -4.06 -40.22
CA VAL A 16 63.01 -3.19 -39.23
C VAL A 16 61.94 -2.29 -39.88
N ILE A 17 62.21 -1.72 -41.06
CA ILE A 17 61.24 -0.89 -41.79
C ILE A 17 60.02 -1.73 -42.23
N VAL A 18 60.23 -2.95 -42.73
CA VAL A 18 59.13 -3.83 -43.14
C VAL A 18 58.28 -4.25 -41.93
N VAL A 19 58.91 -4.62 -40.81
CA VAL A 19 58.20 -4.96 -39.56
C VAL A 19 57.41 -3.77 -39.03
N LEU A 20 58.00 -2.57 -39.05
CA LEU A 20 57.33 -1.32 -38.66
C LEU A 20 56.14 -1.01 -39.58
N ALA A 21 56.31 -1.16 -40.90
CA ALA A 21 55.24 -0.91 -41.88
C ALA A 21 54.08 -1.90 -41.71
N VAL A 22 54.36 -3.18 -41.49
CA VAL A 22 53.34 -4.19 -41.18
C VAL A 22 52.65 -3.88 -39.86
N PHE A 23 53.40 -3.50 -38.82
CA PHE A 23 52.84 -3.09 -37.52
C PHE A 23 51.89 -1.90 -37.68
N LEU A 24 52.31 -0.84 -38.39
CA LEU A 24 51.48 0.34 -38.65
C LEU A 24 50.26 0.00 -39.49
N PHE A 25 50.40 -0.87 -40.50
CA PHE A 25 49.29 -1.32 -41.34
C PHE A 25 48.23 -2.10 -40.53
N VAL A 26 48.65 -3.06 -39.70
CA VAL A 26 47.74 -3.80 -38.81
C VAL A 26 47.03 -2.85 -37.83
N ASN A 27 47.76 -1.89 -37.26
CA ASN A 27 47.20 -0.98 -36.27
C ASN A 27 46.22 0.04 -36.88
N LYS A 28 46.34 0.34 -38.18
CA LYS A 28 45.43 1.21 -38.94
C LYS A 28 44.05 0.57 -39.17
N HIS A 29 43.97 -0.76 -39.24
CA HIS A 29 42.72 -1.49 -39.48
C HIS A 29 42.03 -2.01 -38.21
N LYS A 30 42.61 -1.78 -37.02
CA LYS A 30 41.95 -2.12 -35.76
C LYS A 30 40.75 -1.20 -35.52
N LYS A 31 39.60 -1.83 -35.26
CA LYS A 31 38.39 -1.17 -34.77
C LYS A 31 38.67 -0.64 -33.36
N LYS A 32 38.38 0.64 -33.11
CA LYS A 32 38.72 1.34 -31.85
C LYS A 32 37.55 2.18 -31.38
N ASN A 33 37.27 2.15 -30.08
CA ASN A 33 36.19 2.88 -29.42
C ASN A 33 34.83 2.73 -30.14
N VAL A 34 34.49 1.51 -30.52
CA VAL A 34 33.34 1.24 -31.40
C VAL A 34 32.57 0.01 -30.94
N LEU A 35 31.24 0.12 -31.01
CA LEU A 35 30.32 -1.01 -30.89
C LEU A 35 30.17 -1.69 -32.25
N GLU A 36 30.22 -3.01 -32.23
CA GLU A 36 30.17 -3.84 -33.42
C GLU A 36 29.25 -5.03 -33.18
N ASN A 37 28.49 -5.38 -34.22
CA ASN A 37 27.74 -6.63 -34.22
C ASN A 37 28.58 -7.70 -34.92
N VAL A 38 28.99 -8.72 -34.17
CA VAL A 38 29.78 -9.85 -34.65
C VAL A 38 28.93 -11.10 -34.49
N ASN A 39 28.39 -11.60 -35.61
CA ASN A 39 27.56 -12.80 -35.67
C ASN A 39 26.37 -12.77 -34.68
N GLY A 40 25.70 -11.63 -34.54
CA GLY A 40 24.55 -11.45 -33.64
C GLY A 40 24.94 -11.01 -32.21
N ASN A 41 26.21 -11.02 -31.87
CA ASN A 41 26.71 -10.56 -30.56
C ASN A 41 27.18 -9.12 -30.64
N ILE A 42 26.87 -8.33 -29.62
CA ILE A 42 27.36 -6.95 -29.51
C ILE A 42 28.71 -6.98 -28.79
N VAL A 43 29.72 -6.37 -29.38
CA VAL A 43 31.09 -6.28 -28.87
C VAL A 43 31.53 -4.83 -28.84
N TYR A 44 32.28 -4.42 -27.82
CA TYR A 44 32.96 -3.12 -27.80
C TYR A 44 34.47 -3.31 -27.91
N TYR A 45 35.10 -2.58 -28.83
CA TYR A 45 36.55 -2.50 -28.94
C TYR A 45 37.06 -1.21 -28.27
N ASP A 46 38.06 -1.33 -27.40
CA ASP A 46 38.71 -0.19 -26.73
C ASP A 46 39.63 0.63 -27.67
N GLU A 47 40.31 1.63 -27.13
CA GLU A 47 41.27 2.47 -27.88
C GLU A 47 42.46 1.71 -28.45
N ASN A 48 42.78 0.55 -27.88
CA ASN A 48 43.86 -0.35 -28.30
C ASN A 48 43.37 -1.43 -29.28
N GLY A 49 42.06 -1.45 -29.55
CA GLY A 49 41.36 -2.41 -30.39
C GLY A 49 41.20 -3.78 -29.73
N ASN A 50 41.24 -3.85 -28.40
CA ASN A 50 40.94 -5.07 -27.65
C ASN A 50 39.45 -5.09 -27.29
N MET A 51 38.87 -6.29 -27.23
CA MET A 51 37.49 -6.45 -26.76
C MET A 51 37.39 -6.13 -25.28
N LEU A 52 36.42 -5.29 -24.91
CA LEU A 52 36.09 -5.03 -23.53
C LEU A 52 35.41 -6.25 -22.91
N LYS A 53 35.79 -6.59 -21.68
CA LYS A 53 35.34 -7.77 -20.95
C LYS A 53 35.10 -7.42 -19.49
N ASP A 54 34.12 -8.09 -18.89
CA ASP A 54 33.71 -7.98 -17.49
C ASP A 54 33.48 -6.56 -16.98
N LYS A 55 32.94 -5.70 -17.84
CA LYS A 55 32.82 -4.27 -17.56
C LYS A 55 31.55 -3.66 -18.12
N LEU A 56 31.07 -2.68 -17.37
CA LEU A 56 30.08 -1.71 -17.84
C LEU A 56 30.72 -0.74 -18.83
N LYS A 57 29.98 -0.36 -19.86
CA LYS A 57 30.38 0.69 -20.79
C LYS A 57 29.16 1.43 -21.31
N GLU A 58 29.18 2.74 -21.12
CA GLU A 58 28.22 3.63 -21.75
C GLU A 58 28.70 4.02 -23.15
N VAL A 59 27.81 3.91 -24.12
CA VAL A 59 28.02 4.33 -25.51
C VAL A 59 26.74 4.99 -26.00
N ASN A 60 26.84 6.26 -26.41
CA ASN A 60 25.72 7.05 -26.92
C ASN A 60 24.51 7.12 -25.97
N GLY A 61 24.73 7.15 -24.65
CA GLY A 61 23.68 7.21 -23.64
C GLY A 61 23.10 5.84 -23.24
N GLU A 62 23.47 4.76 -23.95
CA GLU A 62 23.08 3.40 -23.62
C GLU A 62 24.19 2.71 -22.84
N LEU A 63 23.81 2.05 -21.74
CA LEU A 63 24.74 1.32 -20.87
C LEU A 63 24.66 -0.17 -21.18
N TYR A 64 25.82 -0.78 -21.42
CA TYR A 64 25.99 -2.21 -21.69
C TYR A 64 26.86 -2.85 -20.63
N TYR A 65 26.67 -4.14 -20.37
CA TYR A 65 27.65 -4.96 -19.65
C TYR A 65 28.20 -6.04 -20.58
N PHE A 66 29.53 -6.09 -20.71
CA PHE A 66 30.22 -7.11 -21.49
C PHE A 66 30.70 -8.22 -20.56
N ASN A 67 30.36 -9.47 -20.88
CA ASN A 67 30.77 -10.65 -20.10
C ASN A 67 32.26 -11.01 -20.30
N GLU A 68 32.70 -12.12 -19.71
CA GLU A 68 34.09 -12.63 -19.78
C GLU A 68 34.56 -12.92 -21.22
N ASN A 69 33.62 -13.20 -22.12
CA ASN A 69 33.87 -13.44 -23.53
C ASN A 69 33.90 -12.13 -24.35
N GLY A 70 33.48 -11.02 -23.75
CA GLY A 70 33.40 -9.69 -24.37
C GLY A 70 32.16 -9.47 -25.20
N PHE A 71 31.10 -10.25 -24.94
CA PHE A 71 29.79 -10.07 -25.54
C PHE A 71 28.87 -9.33 -24.57
N ALA A 72 28.09 -8.38 -25.08
CA ALA A 72 27.07 -7.72 -24.27
C ALA A 72 26.01 -8.72 -23.84
N ILE A 73 25.67 -8.72 -22.55
CA ILE A 73 24.56 -9.53 -22.04
C ILE A 73 23.23 -8.89 -22.43
N LYS A 74 22.19 -9.74 -22.52
CA LYS A 74 20.84 -9.37 -22.93
C LYS A 74 19.85 -10.13 -22.07
N ASP A 75 18.66 -9.57 -21.91
CA ASP A 75 17.53 -10.14 -21.20
C ASP A 75 17.92 -10.78 -19.85
N SER A 76 18.74 -10.08 -19.08
CA SER A 76 19.34 -10.67 -17.86
C SER A 76 19.73 -9.62 -16.83
N LEU A 77 19.73 -10.08 -15.58
CA LEU A 77 20.26 -9.36 -14.43
C LEU A 77 21.78 -9.50 -14.34
N LYS A 78 22.44 -8.42 -13.91
CA LYS A 78 23.86 -8.46 -13.55
C LYS A 78 24.13 -7.59 -12.34
N ASP A 79 24.67 -8.21 -11.30
CA ASP A 79 25.27 -7.50 -10.17
C ASP A 79 26.70 -7.07 -10.55
N VAL A 80 26.98 -5.78 -10.39
CA VAL A 80 28.30 -5.19 -10.55
C VAL A 80 28.59 -4.42 -9.28
N ASP A 81 29.47 -4.96 -8.44
CA ASP A 81 29.91 -4.34 -7.18
C ASP A 81 28.76 -3.97 -6.22
N GLY A 82 27.68 -4.79 -6.20
CA GLY A 82 26.50 -4.61 -5.35
C GLY A 82 25.39 -3.77 -5.97
N ASP A 83 25.65 -3.14 -7.11
CA ASP A 83 24.65 -2.49 -7.94
C ASP A 83 24.08 -3.51 -8.93
N LEU A 84 22.76 -3.72 -8.87
CA LEU A 84 22.08 -4.66 -9.76
C LEU A 84 21.48 -3.92 -10.95
N TYR A 85 21.76 -4.42 -12.14
CA TYR A 85 21.28 -3.89 -13.43
C TYR A 85 20.46 -4.95 -14.14
N TYR A 86 19.49 -4.52 -14.95
CA TYR A 86 18.82 -5.39 -15.91
C TYR A 86 19.07 -4.88 -17.32
N PHE A 87 19.55 -5.76 -18.20
CA PHE A 87 19.77 -5.46 -19.62
C PHE A 87 18.62 -6.03 -20.44
N ASP A 88 17.99 -5.21 -21.27
CA ASP A 88 16.89 -5.61 -22.14
C ASP A 88 17.34 -6.54 -23.28
N GLU A 89 16.43 -6.89 -24.18
CA GLU A 89 16.70 -7.76 -25.34
C GLU A 89 17.72 -7.15 -26.33
N ASN A 90 17.87 -5.82 -26.31
CA ASN A 90 18.86 -5.11 -27.11
C ASN A 90 20.22 -5.01 -26.41
N GLY A 91 20.27 -5.34 -25.11
CA GLY A 91 21.45 -5.27 -24.26
C GLY A 91 21.63 -3.91 -23.59
N PHE A 92 20.58 -3.09 -23.54
CA PHE A 92 20.58 -1.78 -22.90
C PHE A 92 20.11 -1.91 -21.45
N ALA A 93 20.83 -1.30 -20.51
CA ALA A 93 20.36 -1.27 -19.13
C ALA A 93 19.12 -0.39 -19.00
N ILE A 94 18.05 -0.94 -18.45
CA ILE A 94 16.78 -0.23 -18.26
C ILE A 94 16.87 0.76 -17.09
N LYS A 95 16.00 1.76 -17.11
CA LYS A 95 15.82 2.75 -16.04
C LYS A 95 14.36 3.15 -15.91
N ASP A 96 14.02 3.75 -14.79
CA ASP A 96 12.70 4.29 -14.46
C ASP A 96 11.54 3.33 -14.74
N SER A 97 11.76 2.05 -14.46
CA SER A 97 10.83 1.00 -14.85
C SER A 97 10.87 -0.19 -13.90
N LEU A 98 9.71 -0.84 -13.82
CA LEU A 98 9.54 -2.14 -13.18
C LEU A 98 9.95 -3.24 -14.17
N LYS A 99 10.57 -4.29 -13.64
CA LYS A 99 10.83 -5.50 -14.40
C LYS A 99 10.53 -6.74 -13.56
N ASP A 100 9.69 -7.59 -14.11
CA ASP A 100 9.48 -8.96 -13.63
C ASP A 100 10.57 -9.86 -14.21
N VAL A 101 11.28 -10.55 -13.33
CA VAL A 101 12.23 -11.61 -13.64
C VAL A 101 11.83 -12.83 -12.83
N GLU A 102 11.24 -13.83 -13.49
CA GLU A 102 10.81 -15.10 -12.89
C GLU A 102 9.87 -14.94 -11.68
N GLY A 103 9.02 -13.91 -11.70
CA GLY A 103 8.02 -13.62 -10.65
C GLY A 103 8.53 -12.70 -9.54
N ASP A 104 9.82 -12.37 -9.52
CA ASP A 104 10.40 -11.31 -8.69
C ASP A 104 10.33 -9.98 -9.45
N ILE A 105 9.80 -8.95 -8.80
CA ILE A 105 9.70 -7.62 -9.39
C ILE A 105 10.82 -6.73 -8.84
N TYR A 106 11.51 -6.04 -9.73
CA TYR A 106 12.57 -5.08 -9.46
C TYR A 106 12.16 -3.71 -10.00
N TYR A 107 12.63 -2.63 -9.38
CA TYR A 107 12.54 -1.28 -9.95
C TYR A 107 13.94 -0.72 -10.16
N PHE A 108 14.23 -0.28 -11.38
CA PHE A 108 15.50 0.37 -11.74
C PHE A 108 15.33 1.88 -11.75
N ASP A 109 16.20 2.60 -11.03
CA ASP A 109 16.16 4.06 -10.93
C ASP A 109 16.70 4.76 -12.18
N GLU A 110 16.75 6.10 -12.17
CA GLU A 110 17.31 6.92 -13.26
C GLU A 110 18.78 6.57 -13.56
N ASN A 111 19.50 6.05 -12.56
CA ASN A 111 20.88 5.59 -12.66
C ASN A 111 21.00 4.14 -13.17
N LYS A 112 19.88 3.51 -13.55
CA LYS A 112 19.75 2.14 -14.06
C LYS A 112 20.02 1.06 -13.01
N LYS A 113 19.99 1.42 -11.71
CA LYS A 113 20.30 0.52 -10.60
C LYS A 113 19.01 0.09 -9.91
N ALA A 114 18.91 -1.18 -9.54
CA ALA A 114 17.78 -1.64 -8.76
C ALA A 114 17.80 -1.05 -7.35
N ILE A 115 16.68 -0.50 -6.92
CA ILE A 115 16.53 0.09 -5.58
C ILE A 115 16.32 -0.99 -4.50
N LYS A 116 16.64 -0.65 -3.25
CA LYS A 116 16.42 -1.51 -2.07
C LYS A 116 16.05 -0.69 -0.85
N ASN A 117 15.41 -1.34 0.11
CA ASN A 117 14.94 -0.78 1.39
C ASN A 117 14.16 0.52 1.20
N SER A 118 13.32 0.60 0.17
CA SER A 118 12.66 1.84 -0.22
C SER A 118 11.31 1.63 -0.89
N LEU A 119 10.47 2.66 -0.77
CA LEU A 119 9.17 2.76 -1.41
C LEU A 119 9.31 3.38 -2.81
N LYS A 120 8.53 2.88 -3.76
CA LYS A 120 8.37 3.50 -5.07
C LYS A 120 6.93 3.40 -5.54
N GLU A 121 6.35 4.54 -5.87
CA GLU A 121 5.08 4.59 -6.59
C GLU A 121 5.32 4.57 -8.09
N VAL A 122 4.61 3.67 -8.78
CA VAL A 122 4.65 3.51 -10.24
C VAL A 122 3.23 3.37 -10.74
N ASN A 123 2.79 4.29 -11.61
CA ASN A 123 1.45 4.30 -12.19
C ASN A 123 0.31 4.25 -11.16
N GLY A 124 0.50 4.87 -9.99
CA GLY A 124 -0.48 4.91 -8.91
C GLY A 124 -0.49 3.70 -7.99
N ASP A 125 0.35 2.69 -8.24
CA ASP A 125 0.57 1.54 -7.35
C ASP A 125 1.87 1.74 -6.55
N LEU A 126 1.82 1.51 -5.23
CA LEU A 126 2.99 1.59 -4.35
C LEU A 126 3.68 0.23 -4.24
N TYR A 127 5.00 0.20 -4.27
CA TYR A 127 5.83 -0.99 -4.06
C TYR A 127 6.88 -0.72 -2.99
N TYR A 128 7.26 -1.75 -2.23
CA TYR A 128 8.43 -1.71 -1.36
C TYR A 128 9.44 -2.77 -1.79
N PHE A 129 10.68 -2.34 -2.01
CA PHE A 129 11.78 -3.23 -2.40
C PHE A 129 12.63 -3.55 -1.17
N ASP A 130 12.81 -4.84 -0.87
CA ASP A 130 13.58 -5.31 0.27
C ASP A 130 15.10 -5.14 0.08
N GLU A 131 15.90 -5.65 1.02
CA GLU A 131 17.37 -5.62 0.94
C GLU A 131 17.91 -6.37 -0.30
N ASN A 132 17.16 -7.37 -0.77
CA ASN A 132 17.47 -8.14 -1.98
C ASN A 132 17.01 -7.45 -3.27
N LYS A 133 16.48 -6.21 -3.17
CA LYS A 133 16.00 -5.38 -4.27
C LYS A 133 14.71 -5.91 -4.91
N LYS A 134 14.00 -6.81 -4.23
CA LYS A 134 12.77 -7.46 -4.72
C LYS A 134 11.55 -6.83 -4.07
N ALA A 135 10.50 -6.63 -4.86
CA ALA A 135 9.23 -6.16 -4.32
C ALA A 135 8.60 -7.22 -3.40
N VAL A 136 8.27 -6.83 -2.19
CA VAL A 136 7.69 -7.70 -1.16
C VAL A 136 6.22 -8.02 -1.44
N LYS A 137 5.70 -9.09 -0.83
CA LYS A 137 4.28 -9.49 -0.89
C LYS A 137 3.83 -10.13 0.41
N ASN A 138 2.55 -9.98 0.73
CA ASN A 138 1.92 -10.40 1.98
C ASN A 138 2.74 -10.02 3.22
N SER A 139 3.27 -8.80 3.24
CA SER A 139 4.15 -8.35 4.31
C SER A 139 3.80 -6.95 4.79
N TRP A 140 4.06 -6.74 6.07
CA TRP A 140 4.03 -5.44 6.73
C TRP A 140 5.44 -4.86 6.73
N GLU A 141 5.59 -3.66 6.20
CA GLU A 141 6.88 -2.96 6.13
C GLU A 141 6.81 -1.65 6.89
N THR A 142 7.88 -1.35 7.62
CA THR A 142 8.01 -0.10 8.38
C THR A 142 9.03 0.79 7.71
N VAL A 143 8.63 2.00 7.33
CA VAL A 143 9.51 2.99 6.70
C VAL A 143 9.38 4.29 7.47
N GLY A 144 10.44 4.65 8.20
CA GLY A 144 10.38 5.73 9.19
C GLY A 144 9.44 5.34 10.35
N GLU A 145 8.46 6.19 10.63
CA GLU A 145 7.44 5.95 11.68
C GLU A 145 6.14 5.33 11.14
N ASP A 146 6.07 5.15 9.82
CA ASP A 146 4.88 4.71 9.11
C ASP A 146 4.96 3.22 8.78
N LYS A 147 3.81 2.54 8.85
CA LYS A 147 3.66 1.13 8.44
C LYS A 147 2.81 1.02 7.19
N TYR A 148 3.19 0.08 6.33
CA TYR A 148 2.57 -0.20 5.04
C TYR A 148 2.30 -1.70 4.95
N TYR A 149 1.29 -2.09 4.17
CA TYR A 149 1.05 -3.49 3.85
C TYR A 149 1.06 -3.72 2.34
N PHE A 150 1.77 -4.75 1.89
CA PHE A 150 1.86 -5.16 0.49
C PHE A 150 1.13 -6.48 0.29
N ALA A 151 0.18 -6.53 -0.65
CA ALA A 151 -0.64 -7.71 -0.91
C ALA A 151 0.12 -8.76 -1.76
N GLU A 152 -0.53 -9.89 -2.07
CA GLU A 152 0.04 -10.98 -2.88
C GLU A 152 0.55 -10.50 -4.26
N ASP A 153 -0.14 -9.51 -4.85
CA ASP A 153 0.23 -8.88 -6.11
C ASP A 153 1.39 -7.87 -5.98
N LYS A 154 2.02 -7.80 -4.80
CA LYS A 154 3.14 -6.92 -4.42
C LYS A 154 2.79 -5.44 -4.31
N ARG A 155 1.52 -5.06 -4.44
CA ARG A 155 1.08 -3.67 -4.39
C ARG A 155 0.70 -3.25 -2.98
N GLY A 156 0.98 -2.00 -2.67
CA GLY A 156 0.60 -1.35 -1.42
C GLY A 156 -0.93 -1.30 -1.29
N VAL A 157 -1.40 -1.63 -0.10
CA VAL A 157 -2.82 -1.57 0.26
C VAL A 157 -3.17 -0.17 0.78
N LYS A 158 -4.28 0.39 0.30
CA LYS A 158 -4.90 1.62 0.80
C LYS A 158 -6.42 1.50 0.86
N ASP A 159 -7.04 2.37 1.65
CA ASP A 159 -8.48 2.54 1.82
C ASP A 159 -9.22 1.28 2.30
N LYS A 160 -8.55 0.40 3.03
CA LYS A 160 -9.16 -0.83 3.54
C LYS A 160 -8.45 -1.37 4.78
N TRP A 161 -9.14 -2.27 5.47
CA TRP A 161 -8.60 -3.07 6.55
C TRP A 161 -7.71 -4.19 6.02
N VAL A 162 -6.59 -4.40 6.71
CA VAL A 162 -5.77 -5.62 6.68
C VAL A 162 -5.63 -6.07 8.12
N ASP A 163 -6.16 -7.27 8.44
CA ASP A 163 -6.35 -7.73 9.80
C ASP A 163 -7.10 -6.68 10.65
N ASP A 164 -6.56 -6.29 11.80
CA ASP A 164 -7.11 -5.27 12.69
C ASP A 164 -6.54 -3.86 12.43
N CYS A 165 -5.91 -3.63 11.29
CA CYS A 165 -5.25 -2.36 10.95
C CYS A 165 -5.85 -1.75 9.68
N TYR A 166 -6.14 -0.44 9.70
CA TYR A 166 -6.67 0.26 8.52
C TYR A 166 -5.56 1.01 7.80
N LEU A 167 -5.41 0.78 6.49
CA LEU A 167 -4.49 1.51 5.64
C LEU A 167 -5.25 2.68 5.01
N GLY A 168 -4.79 3.91 5.25
CA GLY A 168 -5.35 5.14 4.70
C GLY A 168 -5.11 5.31 3.21
N SER A 169 -5.68 6.35 2.61
CA SER A 169 -5.57 6.65 1.17
C SER A 169 -4.14 6.92 0.68
N ASP A 170 -3.24 7.24 1.61
CA ASP A 170 -1.81 7.43 1.39
C ASP A 170 -0.98 6.16 1.65
N TYR A 171 -1.63 5.00 1.73
CA TYR A 171 -1.07 3.68 2.03
C TYR A 171 -0.57 3.48 3.46
N LYS A 172 -0.64 4.51 4.32
CA LYS A 172 -0.11 4.42 5.68
C LYS A 172 -1.13 3.80 6.61
N MET A 173 -0.65 2.98 7.52
CA MET A 173 -1.46 2.48 8.62
C MET A 173 -1.86 3.62 9.54
N LEU A 174 -3.15 3.78 9.78
CA LEU A 174 -3.69 4.76 10.72
C LEU A 174 -3.39 4.34 12.17
N LYS A 175 -3.07 5.32 13.03
CA LYS A 175 -2.85 5.17 14.48
C LYS A 175 -3.46 6.36 15.23
N ASP A 176 -3.87 6.15 16.48
CA ASP A 176 -4.42 7.17 17.38
C ASP A 176 -5.52 8.04 16.72
N THR A 177 -6.41 7.40 15.96
CA THR A 177 -7.40 8.14 15.15
C THR A 177 -8.68 7.33 14.92
N THR A 178 -9.62 7.93 14.21
CA THR A 178 -10.85 7.28 13.75
C THR A 178 -10.77 7.07 12.23
N THR A 179 -10.99 5.83 11.79
CA THR A 179 -11.01 5.45 10.37
C THR A 179 -12.19 6.07 9.63
N PRO A 180 -12.18 6.11 8.28
CA PRO A 180 -13.29 6.65 7.49
C PRO A 180 -14.65 5.97 7.73
N ASP A 181 -14.66 4.72 8.19
CA ASP A 181 -15.87 3.98 8.56
C ASP A 181 -16.35 4.24 10.00
N GLY A 182 -15.67 5.12 10.75
CA GLY A 182 -16.03 5.51 12.12
C GLY A 182 -15.41 4.66 13.23
N THR A 183 -14.57 3.68 12.91
CA THR A 183 -13.91 2.81 13.89
C THR A 183 -12.69 3.49 14.52
N LYS A 184 -12.52 3.41 15.84
CA LYS A 184 -11.28 3.89 16.49
C LYS A 184 -10.15 2.87 16.39
N VAL A 185 -8.95 3.36 16.14
CA VAL A 185 -7.69 2.59 16.22
C VAL A 185 -6.78 3.21 17.28
N ASP A 186 -6.08 2.35 18.03
CA ASP A 186 -5.17 2.76 19.10
C ASP A 186 -3.79 3.22 18.59
N SER A 187 -2.86 3.45 19.51
CA SER A 187 -1.49 3.88 19.22
C SER A 187 -0.65 2.86 18.45
N GLU A 188 -1.05 1.58 18.48
CA GLU A 188 -0.44 0.51 17.68
C GLU A 188 -1.13 0.36 16.31
N GLY A 189 -2.18 1.16 16.05
CA GLY A 189 -3.01 1.09 14.85
C GLY A 189 -3.97 -0.10 14.85
N LYS A 190 -4.24 -0.70 16.01
CA LYS A 190 -5.16 -1.82 16.15
C LYS A 190 -6.57 -1.31 16.41
N LYS A 191 -7.55 -1.99 15.81
CA LYS A 191 -8.97 -1.77 16.02
C LYS A 191 -9.33 -1.89 17.49
N VAL A 192 -9.83 -0.80 18.08
CA VAL A 192 -10.33 -0.79 19.45
C VAL A 192 -11.68 -1.51 19.47
N LYS A 193 -11.77 -2.58 20.26
CA LYS A 193 -13.05 -3.24 20.53
C LYS A 193 -13.78 -2.38 21.55
N GLU A 194 -14.98 -1.93 21.23
CA GLU A 194 -15.86 -1.29 22.21
C GLU A 194 -16.33 -2.35 23.20
N ASP A 195 -15.58 -2.52 24.29
CA ASP A 195 -16.05 -3.29 25.44
C ASP A 195 -17.15 -2.48 26.13
N LYS A 196 -18.38 -3.03 26.11
CA LYS A 196 -19.56 -2.43 26.74
C LYS A 196 -19.52 -2.42 28.29
N GLU A 197 -18.35 -2.54 28.90
CA GLU A 197 -18.20 -2.74 30.35
C GLU A 197 -17.70 -1.51 31.13
N GLU A 198 -16.96 -0.57 30.53
CA GLU A 198 -16.36 0.55 31.28
C GLU A 198 -17.30 1.74 31.59
N THR A 199 -18.50 1.81 31.01
CA THR A 199 -19.48 2.86 31.37
C THR A 199 -20.27 2.56 32.66
N LYS A 200 -19.98 1.46 33.37
CA LYS A 200 -20.69 1.12 34.62
C LYS A 200 -19.97 1.54 35.89
N GLU A 201 -18.64 1.70 35.89
CA GLU A 201 -17.90 1.98 37.13
C GLU A 201 -17.92 3.47 37.53
N GLU A 202 -17.80 4.39 36.57
CA GLU A 202 -17.91 5.83 36.87
C GLU A 202 -19.34 6.25 37.24
N ALA A 203 -20.36 5.58 36.67
CA ALA A 203 -21.76 5.81 37.05
C ALA A 203 -22.10 5.23 38.43
N GLN A 204 -21.39 4.19 38.90
CA GLN A 204 -21.65 3.58 40.21
C GLN A 204 -21.01 4.35 41.37
N GLU A 205 -19.87 5.03 41.17
CA GLU A 205 -19.27 5.87 42.22
C GLU A 205 -20.07 7.14 42.49
N GLU A 206 -20.59 7.82 41.46
CA GLU A 206 -21.49 8.96 41.64
C GLU A 206 -22.85 8.55 42.25
N THR A 207 -23.36 7.38 41.90
CA THR A 207 -24.61 6.87 42.47
C THR A 207 -24.43 6.47 43.95
N ASN A 208 -23.28 5.91 44.33
CA ASN A 208 -23.02 5.50 45.72
C ASN A 208 -22.68 6.68 46.65
N LYS A 209 -22.05 7.73 46.13
CA LYS A 209 -21.81 8.99 46.87
C LYS A 209 -23.14 9.72 47.12
N ASN A 210 -23.99 9.84 46.11
CA ASN A 210 -25.32 10.43 46.21
C ASN A 210 -26.30 9.62 47.09
N LYS A 211 -26.09 8.29 47.23
CA LYS A 211 -26.90 7.42 48.09
C LYS A 211 -26.50 7.49 49.56
N LYS A 212 -25.22 7.76 49.87
CA LYS A 212 -24.75 8.02 51.25
C LYS A 212 -25.17 9.42 51.74
N GLU A 213 -25.08 10.45 50.90
CA GLU A 213 -25.57 11.80 51.27
C GLU A 213 -27.10 11.88 51.43
N ASN A 214 -27.88 11.10 50.67
CA ASN A 214 -29.34 11.08 50.83
C ASN A 214 -29.83 10.27 52.04
N LEU A 215 -29.04 9.33 52.59
CA LEU A 215 -29.48 8.56 53.76
C LEU A 215 -29.45 9.38 55.06
N GLU A 216 -28.58 10.38 55.16
CA GLU A 216 -28.52 11.30 56.32
C GLU A 216 -29.60 12.40 56.26
N ILE A 217 -30.18 12.68 55.10
CA ILE A 217 -31.22 13.72 54.92
C ILE A 217 -32.64 13.16 55.17
N VAL A 218 -32.85 11.85 55.01
CA VAL A 218 -34.18 11.20 55.08
C VAL A 218 -34.72 11.07 56.51
N GLU A 219 -33.88 11.11 57.56
CA GLU A 219 -34.36 11.02 58.95
C GLU A 219 -34.97 12.33 59.50
N GLN A 220 -34.85 13.47 58.81
CA GLN A 220 -35.27 14.77 59.36
C GLN A 220 -36.54 15.41 58.74
N LYS A 221 -37.16 14.84 57.70
CA LYS A 221 -38.24 15.54 56.96
C LYS A 221 -39.58 14.83 56.83
N ASN A 222 -39.98 14.00 57.81
CA ASN A 222 -41.36 13.53 57.91
C ASN A 222 -42.22 14.43 58.82
N LYS A 223 -42.74 15.54 58.28
CA LYS A 223 -43.97 16.20 58.76
C LYS A 223 -44.77 16.81 57.60
N ASN A 224 -45.91 16.18 57.35
CA ASN A 224 -47.17 16.70 56.84
C ASN A 224 -47.37 17.12 55.36
N LYS A 225 -48.40 16.45 54.82
CA LYS A 225 -49.47 16.89 53.91
C LYS A 225 -49.25 16.83 52.39
N GLN A 226 -49.91 15.80 51.83
CA GLN A 226 -50.93 15.85 50.78
C GLN A 226 -50.68 16.78 49.59
N GLU A 227 -50.50 16.19 48.40
CA GLU A 227 -51.48 16.35 47.31
C GLU A 227 -51.24 15.36 46.15
N VAL A 228 -52.35 14.98 45.53
CA VAL A 228 -52.49 14.03 44.41
C VAL A 228 -51.92 14.61 43.11
N LYS A 229 -51.14 13.85 42.32
CA LYS A 229 -51.11 13.91 40.84
C LYS A 229 -50.29 12.79 40.16
N LYS A 230 -51.03 11.94 39.42
CA LYS A 230 -50.80 11.19 38.15
C LYS A 230 -49.39 10.69 37.72
N PRO A 231 -49.31 9.49 37.09
CA PRO A 231 -48.06 8.84 36.70
C PRO A 231 -47.36 9.58 35.54
N GLN A 232 -46.04 9.75 35.66
CA GLN A 232 -45.20 10.33 34.62
C GLN A 232 -45.00 9.33 33.47
N ASN A 233 -45.38 9.77 32.27
CA ASN A 233 -45.34 9.06 31.01
C ASN A 233 -43.87 8.90 30.57
N ARG A 234 -43.30 7.68 30.63
CA ARG A 234 -41.93 7.41 30.17
C ARG A 234 -41.92 7.28 28.64
N THR A 235 -41.16 8.13 27.96
CA THR A 235 -40.93 8.02 26.52
C THR A 235 -39.91 6.91 26.23
N ILE A 236 -40.23 6.05 25.27
CA ILE A 236 -39.42 4.93 24.78
C ILE A 236 -38.95 5.27 23.37
N THR A 237 -37.66 5.12 23.11
CA THR A 237 -37.05 5.21 21.78
C THR A 237 -36.50 3.85 21.37
N ARG A 238 -36.72 3.45 20.13
CA ARG A 238 -36.19 2.22 19.51
C ARG A 238 -35.68 2.49 18.11
N VAL A 239 -34.62 1.81 17.69
CA VAL A 239 -34.06 1.87 16.35
C VAL A 239 -34.19 0.51 15.69
N LEU A 240 -34.94 0.43 14.60
CA LEU A 240 -35.17 -0.78 13.82
C LEU A 240 -34.30 -0.78 12.57
N THR A 241 -33.52 -1.82 12.34
CA THR A 241 -32.76 -1.99 11.08
C THR A 241 -33.63 -2.70 10.05
N VAL A 242 -33.82 -2.09 8.88
CA VAL A 242 -34.69 -2.54 7.79
C VAL A 242 -33.91 -2.53 6.47
N PRO A 243 -33.02 -3.52 6.22
CA PRO A 243 -32.00 -3.44 5.17
C PRO A 243 -32.53 -3.42 3.73
N GLU A 244 -33.75 -3.90 3.53
CA GLU A 244 -34.38 -4.07 2.21
C GLU A 244 -35.22 -2.85 1.81
N MET A 245 -35.33 -1.82 2.66
CA MET A 245 -36.09 -0.60 2.39
C MET A 245 -35.41 0.24 1.29
N MET A 246 -35.65 -0.13 0.03
CA MET A 246 -35.06 0.51 -1.15
C MET A 246 -36.14 0.92 -2.16
N CYS A 247 -36.80 2.04 -1.89
CA CYS A 247 -37.57 2.78 -2.89
C CYS A 247 -37.80 4.23 -2.46
N GLU A 248 -37.68 5.15 -3.41
CA GLU A 248 -37.93 6.59 -3.22
C GLU A 248 -39.42 6.82 -2.87
N GLY A 249 -39.70 7.39 -1.69
CA GLY A 249 -41.06 7.63 -1.20
C GLY A 249 -41.65 6.54 -0.28
N CYS A 250 -41.00 5.38 -0.18
CA CYS A 250 -41.43 4.30 0.71
C CYS A 250 -41.28 4.64 2.20
N GLU A 251 -40.46 5.64 2.55
CA GLU A 251 -40.37 6.11 3.93
C GLU A 251 -41.65 6.78 4.41
N GLN A 252 -42.34 7.52 3.55
CA GLN A 252 -43.57 8.24 3.95
C GLN A 252 -44.71 7.28 4.26
N GLU A 253 -44.77 6.15 3.55
CA GLU A 253 -45.75 5.09 3.80
C GLU A 253 -45.47 4.38 5.13
N LEU A 254 -44.22 3.98 5.37
CA LEU A 254 -43.83 3.31 6.61
C LEU A 254 -43.95 4.23 7.84
N ILE A 255 -43.48 5.48 7.73
CA ILE A 255 -43.64 6.50 8.77
C ILE A 255 -45.14 6.76 9.01
N GLY A 256 -45.94 6.80 7.95
CA GLY A 256 -47.40 6.93 8.04
C GLY A 256 -48.06 5.80 8.85
N LEU A 257 -47.59 4.56 8.73
CA LEU A 257 -48.11 3.40 9.50
C LEU A 257 -47.81 3.50 11.01
N PHE A 258 -46.67 4.05 11.39
CA PHE A 258 -46.33 4.33 12.78
C PHE A 258 -47.13 5.53 13.33
N ASN A 259 -47.21 6.61 12.56
CA ASN A 259 -47.94 7.82 12.95
C ASN A 259 -49.44 7.54 13.17
N LYS A 260 -50.07 6.70 12.33
CA LYS A 260 -51.46 6.24 12.52
C LYS A 260 -51.69 5.51 13.86
N ARG A 261 -50.64 4.95 14.47
CA ARG A 261 -50.68 4.29 15.78
C ARG A 261 -50.24 5.21 16.93
N GLY A 262 -49.95 6.46 16.64
CA GLY A 262 -49.47 7.45 17.60
C GLY A 262 -48.02 7.19 18.04
N ILE A 263 -47.20 6.64 17.14
CA ILE A 263 -45.77 6.41 17.32
C ILE A 263 -45.06 7.33 16.34
N ASN A 264 -44.17 8.20 16.83
CA ASN A 264 -43.37 9.04 15.96
C ASN A 264 -42.27 8.19 15.32
N ALA A 265 -42.08 8.26 14.01
CA ALA A 265 -41.07 7.50 13.29
C ALA A 265 -40.26 8.39 12.33
N VAL A 266 -38.95 8.16 12.29
CA VAL A 266 -38.02 8.80 11.36
C VAL A 266 -37.18 7.72 10.70
N ALA A 267 -37.15 7.71 9.36
CA ALA A 267 -36.35 6.76 8.59
C ALA A 267 -35.03 7.41 8.14
N ASP A 268 -33.95 6.62 8.13
CA ASP A 268 -32.64 6.98 7.59
C ASP A 268 -32.20 5.93 6.56
N PHE A 269 -32.07 6.36 5.31
CA PHE A 269 -31.68 5.50 4.19
C PHE A 269 -30.21 5.13 4.18
N THR A 270 -29.33 5.99 4.70
CA THR A 270 -27.89 5.73 4.73
C THR A 270 -27.60 4.56 5.65
N THR A 271 -28.26 4.56 6.81
CA THR A 271 -28.11 3.50 7.82
C THR A 271 -29.12 2.37 7.67
N LYS A 272 -30.11 2.53 6.80
CA LYS A 272 -31.25 1.60 6.59
C LYS A 272 -31.98 1.33 7.90
N THR A 273 -32.27 2.39 8.65
CA THR A 273 -32.92 2.30 9.96
C THR A 273 -34.20 3.13 10.04
N VAL A 274 -35.08 2.74 10.96
CA VAL A 274 -36.27 3.50 11.37
C VAL A 274 -36.21 3.71 12.88
N THR A 275 -36.08 4.95 13.31
CA THR A 275 -36.12 5.34 14.72
C THR A 275 -37.56 5.65 15.11
N VAL A 276 -38.09 4.94 16.10
CA VAL A 276 -39.44 5.13 16.62
C VAL A 276 -39.40 5.68 18.04
N THR A 277 -40.26 6.64 18.35
CA THR A 277 -40.36 7.26 19.67
C THR A 277 -41.83 7.30 20.09
N THR A 278 -42.15 6.76 21.27
CA THR A 278 -43.52 6.76 21.80
C THR A 278 -43.54 6.83 23.31
N ASN A 279 -44.59 7.42 23.87
CA ASN A 279 -44.88 7.38 25.31
C ASN A 279 -45.83 6.22 25.68
N LYS A 280 -46.21 5.38 24.71
CA LYS A 280 -46.99 4.15 24.93
C LYS A 280 -46.05 2.99 25.23
N GLN A 281 -46.47 2.07 26.09
CA GLN A 281 -45.81 0.77 26.16
C GLN A 281 -46.10 0.01 24.87
N ILE A 282 -45.04 -0.36 24.15
CA ILE A 282 -45.11 -1.14 22.92
C ILE A 282 -44.04 -2.21 22.95
N SER A 283 -44.38 -3.41 22.50
CA SER A 283 -43.44 -4.53 22.42
C SER A 283 -42.62 -4.49 21.13
N ASP A 284 -41.41 -5.03 21.17
CA ASP A 284 -40.57 -5.17 19.98
C ASP A 284 -41.30 -5.99 18.89
N SER A 285 -42.06 -7.04 19.27
CA SER A 285 -42.88 -7.82 18.33
C SER A 285 -43.94 -6.99 17.61
N GLU A 286 -44.51 -6.00 18.29
CA GLU A 286 -45.51 -5.10 17.70
C GLU A 286 -44.85 -4.13 16.72
N LEU A 287 -43.69 -3.58 17.05
CA LEU A 287 -42.91 -2.75 16.13
C LEU A 287 -42.50 -3.51 14.87
N VAL A 288 -42.04 -4.77 15.03
CA VAL A 288 -41.72 -5.65 13.89
C VAL A 288 -42.95 -5.92 13.02
N SER A 289 -44.12 -6.13 13.62
CA SER A 289 -45.36 -6.40 12.87
C SER A 289 -45.77 -5.23 11.96
N ILE A 290 -45.54 -3.99 12.41
CA ILE A 290 -45.83 -2.77 11.63
C ILE A 290 -44.93 -2.73 10.41
N VAL A 291 -43.62 -2.96 10.59
CA VAL A 291 -42.66 -2.98 9.47
C VAL A 291 -42.96 -4.11 8.49
N ARG A 292 -43.33 -5.31 8.98
CA ARG A 292 -43.76 -6.43 8.13
C ARG A 292 -45.02 -6.15 7.34
N SER A 293 -45.97 -5.40 7.90
CA SER A 293 -47.20 -5.02 7.18
C SER A 293 -46.94 -4.09 6.00
N ALA A 294 -45.81 -3.38 6.01
CA ALA A 294 -45.33 -2.58 4.88
C ALA A 294 -44.50 -3.40 3.87
N GLY A 295 -44.39 -4.73 4.05
CA GLY A 295 -43.63 -5.62 3.17
C GLY A 295 -42.15 -5.75 3.51
N TRP A 296 -41.69 -5.17 4.63
CA TRP A 296 -40.27 -5.13 4.98
C TRP A 296 -39.89 -6.00 6.17
N LYS A 297 -38.63 -6.44 6.20
CA LYS A 297 -38.10 -7.28 7.29
C LYS A 297 -37.21 -6.47 8.23
N VAL A 298 -37.46 -6.60 9.54
CA VAL A 298 -36.58 -6.08 10.59
C VAL A 298 -35.49 -7.11 10.89
N THR A 299 -34.23 -6.69 10.85
CA THR A 299 -33.08 -7.55 11.17
C THR A 299 -32.53 -7.33 12.57
N SER A 300 -32.76 -6.16 13.17
CA SER A 300 -32.42 -5.88 14.57
C SER A 300 -33.25 -4.74 15.13
N ILE A 301 -33.43 -4.74 16.46
CA ILE A 301 -34.01 -3.65 17.26
C ILE A 301 -33.02 -3.30 18.36
N ARG A 302 -32.79 -2.01 18.58
CA ARG A 302 -31.98 -1.46 19.67
C ARG A 302 -32.74 -0.38 20.41
#